data_AF-A0A7W0SZQ3-F1
#
_entry.id   AF-A0A7W0SZQ3-F1
#
_cell.length_a   1.000
_cell.length_b   1.000
_cell.length_c   1.000
_cell.angle_alpha   90.00
_cell.angle_beta   90.00
_cell.angle_gamma   90.00
#
_symmetry.space_group_name_H-M   'P 1'
#
loop_
_entity.id
_entity.type
_entity.pdbx_description
1 polymer ?
#
loop_
_entity_poly.entity_id
_entity_poly.type
_entity_poly.pdbx_seq_one_letter_code
_entity_poly.pdbx_strand_id
1 'polypeptide(L)'
;MESSVEGENVLERNVTTLLEAGGDAPRLSDIARARIRARLVEQHGVATGAPARTRSPLIAIGIGLAATAAAALIVTRVVGDDPHVVTPPGTGTRDGSTWLVEPGAKVDVLGLRHVRVTGAALLDVAPGKGTFVVETARGRIEVLGTRFLVQATADRTTAAVVRGQIKLASADGEVVLHAGEQ
;
A
#
# COMPACT_ATOMS: atom_id res chain seq x y z
N MET A 1 30.00 -41.68 23.18
CA MET A 1 28.90 -41.61 22.18
C MET A 1 27.61 -41.43 22.97
N GLU A 2 27.45 -40.29 23.66
CA GLU A 2 26.36 -40.06 24.63
C GLU A 2 25.76 -38.64 24.52
N SER A 3 26.34 -37.75 23.73
CA SER A 3 25.90 -36.35 23.60
C SER A 3 24.73 -36.12 22.63
N SER A 4 24.24 -37.18 21.98
CA SER A 4 23.16 -37.07 20.97
C SER A 4 21.76 -37.29 21.53
N VAL A 5 21.61 -37.92 22.71
CA VAL A 5 20.30 -38.30 23.28
C VAL A 5 19.63 -37.14 24.03
N GLU A 6 20.42 -36.20 24.58
CA GLU A 6 19.90 -35.06 25.34
C GLU A 6 19.13 -34.09 24.42
N GLY A 7 19.65 -33.82 23.22
CA GLY A 7 19.09 -32.83 22.29
C GLY A 7 17.73 -33.20 21.71
N GLU A 8 17.48 -34.49 21.47
CA GLU A 8 16.17 -34.99 21.02
C GLU A 8 15.10 -34.80 22.11
N ASN A 9 15.46 -34.97 23.39
CA ASN A 9 14.55 -34.82 24.51
C ASN A 9 14.12 -33.35 24.71
N VAL A 10 15.04 -32.39 24.51
CA VAL A 10 14.69 -30.96 24.58
C VAL A 10 13.78 -30.54 23.42
N LEU A 11 13.99 -31.11 22.23
CA LEU A 11 13.13 -30.84 21.07
C LEU A 11 11.72 -31.38 21.28
N GLU A 12 11.58 -32.63 21.71
CA GLU A 12 10.27 -33.23 22.00
C GLU A 12 9.54 -32.45 23.09
N ARG A 13 10.23 -32.07 24.16
CA ARG A 13 9.63 -31.30 25.26
C ARG A 13 9.17 -29.91 24.83
N ASN A 14 9.94 -29.22 23.99
CA ASN A 14 9.56 -27.91 23.46
C ASN A 14 8.39 -28.00 22.48
N VAL A 15 8.37 -29.04 21.63
CA VAL A 15 7.29 -29.28 20.67
C VAL A 15 5.98 -29.63 21.40
N THR A 16 6.02 -30.49 22.41
CA THR A 16 4.86 -30.77 23.26
C THR A 16 4.36 -29.52 23.98
N THR A 17 5.28 -28.70 24.51
CA THR A 17 4.91 -27.42 25.17
C THR A 17 4.23 -26.45 24.21
N LEU A 18 4.67 -26.36 22.95
CA LEU A 18 4.07 -25.49 21.93
C LEU A 18 2.72 -26.01 21.41
N LEU A 19 2.53 -27.33 21.36
CA LEU A 19 1.27 -27.97 20.94
C LEU A 19 0.20 -27.88 22.05
N GLU A 20 0.57 -28.02 23.32
CA GLU A 20 -0.35 -27.89 24.45
C GLU A 20 -0.65 -26.42 24.79
N ALA A 21 0.31 -25.52 24.61
CA ALA A 21 0.13 -24.08 24.77
C ALA A 21 -0.52 -23.41 23.55
N GLY A 22 -1.39 -24.14 22.82
CA GLY A 22 -2.30 -23.62 21.80
C GLY A 22 -3.31 -22.63 22.38
N GLY A 23 -2.79 -21.57 23.00
CA GLY A 23 -3.50 -20.52 23.67
C GLY A 23 -4.14 -19.60 22.64
N ASP A 24 -5.36 -19.20 22.97
CA ASP A 24 -6.13 -18.19 22.27
C ASP A 24 -5.23 -17.01 21.86
N ALA A 25 -5.42 -16.53 20.62
CA ALA A 25 -4.66 -15.41 20.09
C ALA A 25 -4.69 -14.25 21.10
N PRO A 26 -3.53 -13.66 21.48
CA PRO A 26 -3.48 -12.65 22.53
C PRO A 26 -4.39 -11.47 22.17
N ARG A 27 -5.50 -11.32 22.89
CA ARG A 27 -6.46 -10.24 22.67
C ARG A 27 -6.12 -9.07 23.57
N LEU A 28 -6.00 -7.89 22.97
CA LEU A 28 -5.86 -6.66 23.72
C LEU A 28 -7.17 -6.37 24.47
N SER A 29 -7.10 -6.19 25.79
CA SER A 29 -8.28 -5.83 26.59
C SER A 29 -8.84 -4.47 26.17
N ASP A 30 -10.15 -4.28 26.30
CA ASP A 30 -10.81 -3.03 25.89
C ASP A 30 -10.32 -1.82 26.67
N ILE A 31 -9.97 -2.01 27.95
CA ILE A 31 -9.38 -0.97 28.80
C ILE A 31 -7.99 -0.57 28.28
N ALA A 32 -7.15 -1.53 27.88
CA ALA A 32 -5.84 -1.24 27.30
C ALA A 32 -5.99 -0.50 25.96
N ARG A 33 -6.94 -0.93 25.12
CA ARG A 33 -7.27 -0.27 23.86
C ARG A 33 -7.72 1.18 24.06
N ALA A 34 -8.58 1.43 25.05
CA ALA A 34 -9.05 2.77 25.37
C ALA A 34 -7.92 3.69 25.84
N ARG A 35 -7.01 3.19 26.70
CA ARG A 35 -5.83 3.94 27.17
C ARG A 35 -4.86 4.28 26.03
N ILE A 36 -4.60 3.34 25.14
CA ILE A 36 -3.73 3.56 23.97
C ILE A 36 -4.37 4.59 23.02
N ARG A 37 -5.68 4.49 22.78
CA ARG A 37 -6.40 5.47 21.95
C ARG A 37 -6.35 6.86 22.56
N ALA A 38 -6.60 7.00 23.87
CA ALA A 38 -6.55 8.28 24.56
C ALA A 38 -5.16 8.93 24.43
N ARG A 39 -4.08 8.15 24.62
CA ARG A 39 -2.72 8.65 24.41
C ARG A 39 -2.43 9.03 22.96
N LEU A 40 -2.92 8.29 21.97
CA LEU A 40 -2.73 8.66 20.56
C LEU A 40 -3.45 9.95 20.20
N VAL A 41 -4.66 10.16 20.73
CA VAL A 41 -5.42 11.40 20.50
C VAL A 41 -4.76 12.58 21.22
N GLU A 42 -4.21 12.36 22.41
CA GLU A 42 -3.45 13.40 23.12
C GLU A 42 -2.14 13.76 22.40
N GLN A 43 -1.43 12.76 21.87
CA GLN A 43 -0.15 12.99 21.18
C GLN A 43 -0.34 13.52 19.74
N HIS A 44 -1.42 13.15 19.04
CA HIS A 44 -1.56 13.37 17.59
C HIS A 44 -2.94 13.95 17.18
N GLY A 45 -3.76 14.38 18.13
CA GLY A 45 -5.07 14.97 17.89
C GLY A 45 -4.97 16.34 17.22
N VAL A 46 -4.91 16.35 15.89
CA VAL A 46 -5.16 17.56 15.09
C VAL A 46 -6.65 17.84 15.13
N ALA A 47 -7.02 19.00 15.64
CA ALA A 47 -8.40 19.45 15.82
C ALA A 47 -9.27 19.27 14.57
N THR A 48 -10.16 18.28 14.58
CA THR A 48 -11.35 18.26 13.72
C THR A 48 -12.36 19.25 14.28
N GLY A 49 -12.15 20.53 13.98
CA GLY A 49 -13.05 21.59 14.43
C GLY A 49 -12.62 22.97 13.95
N ALA A 50 -13.01 23.36 12.73
CA ALA A 50 -13.24 24.78 12.40
C ALA A 50 -14.16 24.92 11.18
N PRO A 51 -14.94 26.02 11.10
CA PRO A 51 -16.30 26.03 10.55
C PRO A 51 -16.41 26.37 9.06
N ALA A 52 -17.52 25.95 8.46
CA ALA A 52 -17.99 26.45 7.18
C ALA A 52 -18.24 27.98 7.26
N ARG A 53 -17.52 28.76 6.43
CA ARG A 53 -17.83 30.17 6.17
C ARG A 53 -17.98 30.43 4.67
N THR A 54 -19.06 31.15 4.39
CA THR A 54 -19.67 31.52 3.11
C THR A 54 -18.86 32.57 2.31
N ARG A 55 -18.76 32.33 0.99
CA ARG A 55 -18.59 33.22 -0.21
C ARG A 55 -17.79 34.55 -0.13
N SER A 56 -16.83 34.72 -1.06
CA SER A 56 -16.91 35.61 -2.25
C SER A 56 -15.57 35.67 -3.02
N PRO A 57 -15.55 36.02 -4.33
CA PRO A 57 -14.37 35.95 -5.21
C PRO A 57 -13.67 37.30 -5.33
N LEU A 58 -12.32 37.32 -5.34
CA LEU A 58 -11.46 38.25 -6.10
C LEU A 58 -9.96 37.97 -5.82
N ILE A 59 -9.26 37.58 -6.90
CA ILE A 59 -7.86 37.81 -7.30
C ILE A 59 -6.86 38.24 -6.20
N ALA A 60 -5.77 37.46 -6.02
CA ALA A 60 -4.39 37.97 -5.94
C ALA A 60 -3.33 36.84 -5.97
N ILE A 61 -2.53 36.92 -7.01
CA ILE A 61 -1.13 36.51 -7.23
C ILE A 61 -0.32 36.11 -5.98
N GLY A 62 0.40 34.99 -6.06
CA GLY A 62 1.50 34.68 -5.15
C GLY A 62 2.20 33.37 -5.51
N ILE A 63 3.31 33.46 -6.25
CA ILE A 63 4.25 32.35 -6.48
C ILE A 63 4.96 32.04 -5.16
N GLY A 64 4.88 30.78 -4.70
CA GLY A 64 5.65 30.26 -3.58
C GLY A 64 5.79 28.74 -3.70
N LEU A 65 7.03 28.28 -3.80
CA LEU A 65 7.44 26.91 -4.11
C LEU A 65 7.11 25.90 -2.99
N ALA A 66 6.57 24.75 -3.41
CA ALA A 66 6.79 23.37 -2.96
C ALA A 66 7.20 23.06 -1.50
N ALA A 67 6.38 22.26 -0.80
CA ALA A 67 6.68 20.86 -0.45
C ALA A 67 5.67 20.33 0.59
N THR A 68 4.39 20.21 0.23
CA THR A 68 3.46 19.39 1.02
C THR A 68 3.69 17.92 0.65
N ALA A 69 4.66 17.30 1.32
CA ALA A 69 4.71 15.84 1.42
C ALA A 69 3.49 15.39 2.23
N ALA A 70 2.37 15.15 1.56
CA ALA A 70 1.22 14.49 2.15
C ALA A 70 1.57 13.01 2.32
N ALA A 71 2.34 12.70 3.37
CA ALA A 71 2.59 11.33 3.79
C ALA A 71 1.30 10.77 4.39
N ALA A 72 0.43 10.20 3.55
CA ALA A 72 -0.71 9.41 3.99
C ALA A 72 -0.21 8.08 4.54
N LEU A 73 -0.04 8.02 5.86
CA LEU A 73 0.34 6.81 6.59
C LEU A 73 -0.87 5.86 6.64
N ILE A 74 -0.98 4.93 5.70
CA ILE A 74 -2.04 3.91 5.71
C ILE A 74 -1.61 2.73 6.59
N VAL A 75 -2.37 2.56 7.67
CA VAL A 75 -2.38 1.41 8.57
C VAL A 75 -2.69 0.14 7.77
N THR A 76 -1.75 -0.81 7.75
CA THR A 76 -2.02 -2.17 7.28
C THR A 76 -2.91 -2.88 8.29
N ARG A 77 -4.18 -3.12 7.95
CA ARG A 77 -4.97 -4.18 8.57
C ARG A 77 -5.30 -5.26 7.55
N VAL A 78 -4.91 -6.46 7.94
CA VAL A 78 -5.13 -7.74 7.29
C VAL A 78 -6.62 -8.06 7.24
N VAL A 79 -7.04 -8.47 6.03
CA VAL A 79 -8.16 -9.34 5.63
C VAL A 79 -9.36 -9.46 6.58
N GLY A 80 -10.52 -9.03 6.08
CA GLY A 80 -11.85 -9.37 6.59
C GLY A 80 -12.90 -8.84 5.62
N ASP A 81 -13.72 -9.75 5.09
CA ASP A 81 -14.84 -9.51 4.20
C ASP A 81 -15.89 -8.61 4.90
N ASP A 82 -16.00 -7.32 4.55
CA ASP A 82 -17.13 -6.48 4.97
C ASP A 82 -17.40 -5.31 3.98
N PRO A 83 -18.66 -5.09 3.57
CA PRO A 83 -19.02 -4.25 2.43
C PRO A 83 -19.33 -2.81 2.85
N HIS A 84 -18.36 -2.02 3.30
CA HIS A 84 -18.42 -0.55 3.26
C HIS A 84 -17.01 0.04 3.40
N VAL A 85 -16.12 -0.28 2.46
CA VAL A 85 -14.90 0.51 2.28
C VAL A 85 -15.32 1.85 1.68
N VAL A 86 -15.31 2.90 2.50
CA VAL A 86 -15.35 4.28 2.00
C VAL A 86 -14.04 4.50 1.25
N THR A 87 -14.03 4.18 -0.03
CA THR A 87 -12.96 4.42 -0.98
C THR A 87 -12.70 5.94 -1.02
N PRO A 88 -11.55 6.45 -0.52
CA PRO A 88 -11.20 7.84 -0.75
C PRO A 88 -11.32 8.22 -2.23
N PRO A 89 -11.66 9.47 -2.58
CA PRO A 89 -11.58 9.90 -3.97
C PRO A 89 -10.16 9.62 -4.48
N GLY A 90 -10.08 8.86 -5.58
CA GLY A 90 -8.81 8.44 -6.16
C GLY A 90 -8.26 7.10 -5.69
N THR A 91 -8.98 6.30 -4.88
CA THR A 91 -8.60 4.89 -4.69
C THR A 91 -9.49 3.94 -5.48
N GLY A 92 -8.96 2.76 -5.78
CA GLY A 92 -9.75 1.67 -6.34
C GLY A 92 -9.19 0.33 -5.91
N THR A 93 -10.04 -0.70 -5.98
CA THR A 93 -9.68 -2.07 -5.65
C THR A 93 -10.25 -3.01 -6.70
N ARG A 94 -9.43 -3.97 -7.12
CA ARG A 94 -9.85 -5.04 -8.03
C ARG A 94 -8.93 -6.25 -7.90
N ASP A 95 -9.53 -7.42 -7.90
CA ASP A 95 -8.81 -8.69 -7.81
C ASP A 95 -7.88 -8.81 -6.58
N GLY A 96 -8.22 -8.12 -5.49
CA GLY A 96 -7.38 -8.01 -4.27
C GLY A 96 -6.21 -7.04 -4.41
N SER A 97 -6.01 -6.45 -5.58
CA SER A 97 -5.06 -5.37 -5.81
C SER A 97 -5.72 -4.03 -5.51
N THR A 98 -4.96 -3.11 -4.95
CA THR A 98 -5.43 -1.76 -4.64
C THR A 98 -4.57 -0.72 -5.34
N TRP A 99 -5.15 0.43 -5.64
CA TRP A 99 -4.41 1.57 -6.15
C TRP A 99 -4.88 2.86 -5.50
N LEU A 100 -3.95 3.80 -5.40
CA LEU A 100 -4.16 5.17 -4.96
C LEU A 100 -3.63 6.09 -6.05
N VAL A 101 -4.48 6.94 -6.59
CA VAL A 101 -4.12 7.93 -7.61
C VAL A 101 -3.93 9.29 -6.96
N GLU A 102 -2.93 10.04 -7.45
CA GLU A 102 -2.77 11.44 -7.08
C GLU A 102 -3.84 12.33 -7.75
N PRO A 103 -4.10 13.53 -7.22
CA PRO A 103 -5.00 14.49 -7.87
C PRO A 103 -4.60 14.76 -9.33
N GLY A 104 -5.57 14.64 -10.25
CA GLY A 104 -5.33 14.81 -11.69
C GLY A 104 -4.79 13.57 -12.41
N ALA A 105 -4.47 12.50 -11.68
CA ALA A 105 -4.16 11.20 -12.24
C ALA A 105 -5.43 10.36 -12.44
N LYS A 106 -5.31 9.33 -13.28
CA LYS A 106 -6.41 8.46 -13.67
C LYS A 106 -5.92 7.03 -13.87
N VAL A 107 -6.72 6.07 -13.40
CA VAL A 107 -6.55 4.64 -13.67
C VAL A 107 -7.80 4.17 -14.42
N ASP A 108 -7.62 3.79 -15.67
CA ASP A 108 -8.66 3.20 -16.52
C ASP A 108 -8.53 1.67 -16.48
N VAL A 109 -9.57 0.97 -16.05
CA VAL A 109 -9.57 -0.49 -15.98
C VAL A 109 -9.94 -1.07 -17.34
N LEU A 110 -8.96 -1.70 -18.01
CA LEU A 110 -9.13 -2.30 -19.34
C LEU A 110 -9.51 -3.80 -19.26
N GLY A 111 -9.26 -4.44 -18.12
CA GLY A 111 -9.55 -5.84 -17.87
C GLY A 111 -9.37 -6.22 -16.39
N LEU A 112 -9.50 -7.51 -16.06
CA LEU A 112 -9.40 -7.97 -14.66
C LEU A 112 -8.05 -7.68 -14.02
N ARG A 113 -6.96 -7.87 -14.77
CA ARG A 113 -5.58 -7.62 -14.37
C ARG A 113 -4.85 -6.73 -15.37
N HIS A 114 -5.59 -5.82 -16.00
CA HIS A 114 -5.07 -4.93 -17.02
C HIS A 114 -5.65 -3.53 -16.82
N VAL A 115 -4.79 -2.57 -16.53
CA VAL A 115 -5.17 -1.17 -16.31
C VAL A 115 -4.28 -0.25 -17.12
N ARG A 116 -4.79 0.94 -17.45
CA ARG A 116 -4.03 2.04 -18.02
C ARG A 116 -3.92 3.16 -17.00
N VAL A 117 -2.72 3.70 -16.83
CA VAL A 117 -2.45 4.78 -15.87
C VAL A 117 -1.98 6.03 -16.59
N THR A 118 -2.55 7.16 -16.18
CA THR A 118 -2.16 8.51 -16.58
C THR A 118 -1.95 9.34 -15.32
N GLY A 119 -0.85 10.08 -15.23
CA GLY A 119 -0.44 10.78 -14.01
C GLY A 119 0.27 9.86 -13.02
N ALA A 120 0.22 10.19 -11.73
CA ALA A 120 0.89 9.43 -10.68
C ALA A 120 -0.08 8.51 -9.92
N ALA A 121 0.31 7.26 -9.73
CA ALA A 121 -0.43 6.28 -8.96
C ALA A 121 0.49 5.34 -8.19
N LEU A 122 0.11 5.00 -6.97
CA LEU A 122 0.68 3.91 -6.19
C LEU A 122 -0.19 2.66 -6.38
N LEU A 123 0.40 1.57 -6.82
CA LEU A 123 -0.28 0.29 -6.99
C LEU A 123 0.27 -0.73 -5.99
N ASP A 124 -0.63 -1.47 -5.36
CA ASP A 124 -0.33 -2.63 -4.52
C ASP A 124 -1.03 -3.85 -5.13
N VAL A 125 -0.29 -4.62 -5.93
CA VAL A 125 -0.82 -5.76 -6.66
C VAL A 125 -0.74 -7.02 -5.81
N ALA A 126 -1.88 -7.71 -5.66
CA ALA A 126 -1.94 -8.96 -4.93
C ALA A 126 -1.18 -10.07 -5.67
N PRO A 127 -0.30 -10.83 -4.97
CA PRO A 127 0.43 -11.96 -5.54
C PRO A 127 -0.47 -13.17 -5.81
N GLY A 128 0.05 -14.12 -6.59
CA GLY A 128 -0.53 -15.47 -6.73
C GLY A 128 -1.68 -15.61 -7.73
N LYS A 129 -1.98 -14.56 -8.49
CA LYS A 129 -3.12 -14.50 -9.42
C LYS A 129 -2.72 -14.28 -10.89
N GLY A 130 -1.43 -14.48 -11.20
CA GLY A 130 -0.86 -14.30 -12.54
C GLY A 130 -0.35 -12.88 -12.80
N THR A 131 -0.03 -12.57 -14.05
CA THR A 131 0.50 -11.26 -14.44
C THR A 131 -0.56 -10.17 -14.35
N PHE A 132 -0.17 -9.03 -13.80
CA PHE A 132 -0.93 -7.79 -13.81
C PHE A 132 -0.20 -6.80 -14.71
N VAL A 133 -0.93 -6.25 -15.68
CA VAL A 133 -0.41 -5.40 -16.74
C VAL A 133 -0.86 -3.96 -16.52
N VAL A 134 0.11 -3.05 -16.50
CA VAL A 134 -0.12 -1.61 -16.43
C VAL A 134 0.38 -0.97 -17.72
N GLU A 135 -0.55 -0.42 -18.49
CA GLU A 135 -0.26 0.35 -19.68
C GLU A 135 -0.05 1.83 -19.32
N THR A 136 0.97 2.43 -19.91
CA THR A 136 1.25 3.86 -19.82
C THR A 136 1.36 4.42 -21.23
N ALA A 137 1.51 5.74 -21.39
CA ALA A 137 1.70 6.32 -22.72
C ALA A 137 3.01 5.87 -23.40
N ARG A 138 4.03 5.47 -22.62
CA ARG A 138 5.39 5.21 -23.12
C ARG A 138 5.88 3.78 -22.88
N GLY A 139 5.03 2.90 -22.37
CA GLY A 139 5.43 1.54 -22.09
C GLY A 139 4.40 0.71 -21.35
N ARG A 140 4.79 -0.53 -21.11
CA ARG A 140 4.02 -1.54 -20.39
C ARG A 140 4.81 -2.00 -19.18
N ILE A 141 4.14 -2.12 -18.05
CA ILE A 141 4.69 -2.69 -16.83
C ILE A 141 3.97 -4.00 -16.53
N GLU A 142 4.73 -5.08 -16.35
CA GLU A 142 4.23 -6.39 -15.95
C GLU A 142 4.69 -6.74 -14.55
N VAL A 143 3.74 -7.14 -13.70
CA VAL A 143 4.01 -7.43 -12.29
C VAL A 143 3.25 -8.68 -11.83
N LEU A 144 3.81 -9.41 -10.87
CA LEU A 144 3.20 -10.65 -10.34
C LEU A 144 2.62 -10.48 -8.93
N GLY A 145 2.97 -9.41 -8.22
CA GLY A 145 2.64 -9.22 -6.81
C GLY A 145 3.53 -8.16 -6.17
N THR A 146 3.41 -6.94 -6.66
CA THR A 146 4.41 -5.89 -6.44
C THR A 146 3.72 -4.63 -5.95
N ARG A 147 4.37 -3.93 -5.03
CA ARG A 147 3.99 -2.58 -4.63
C ARG A 147 4.95 -1.58 -5.25
N PHE A 148 4.44 -0.68 -6.07
CA PHE A 148 5.26 0.26 -6.83
C PHE A 148 4.49 1.53 -7.14
N LEU A 149 5.23 2.63 -7.30
CA LEU A 149 4.71 3.90 -7.77
C LEU A 149 4.98 4.01 -9.27
N VAL A 150 4.02 4.50 -10.02
CA VAL A 150 4.18 4.84 -11.43
C VAL A 150 3.78 6.30 -11.63
N GLN A 151 4.60 7.02 -12.39
CA GLN A 151 4.29 8.35 -12.89
C GLN A 151 4.35 8.30 -14.42
N ALA A 152 3.18 8.41 -15.05
CA ALA A 152 3.00 8.29 -16.48
C ALA A 152 2.52 9.62 -17.06
N THR A 153 3.41 10.36 -17.72
CA THR A 153 3.07 11.50 -18.56
C THR A 153 3.04 11.09 -20.03
N ALA A 154 2.62 11.99 -20.91
CA ALA A 154 2.65 11.73 -22.36
C ALA A 154 4.07 11.39 -22.86
N ASP A 155 5.08 12.04 -22.30
CA ASP A 155 6.46 11.97 -22.79
C ASP A 155 7.35 11.01 -21.99
N ARG A 156 6.96 10.71 -20.74
CA ARG A 156 7.81 9.95 -19.80
C ARG A 156 7.00 8.97 -18.96
N THR A 157 7.59 7.81 -18.70
CA THR A 157 7.14 6.89 -17.65
C THR A 157 8.28 6.69 -16.67
N THR A 158 8.01 6.90 -15.38
CA THR A 158 8.93 6.60 -14.29
C THR A 158 8.24 5.62 -13.35
N ALA A 159 8.93 4.57 -12.92
CA ALA A 159 8.38 3.58 -12.01
C ALA A 159 9.36 3.35 -10.87
N ALA A 160 8.91 3.39 -9.63
CA ALA A 160 9.75 3.13 -8.46
C ALA A 160 9.17 1.95 -7.68
N VAL A 161 9.99 0.94 -7.39
CA VAL A 161 9.52 -0.29 -6.75
C VAL A 161 9.72 -0.23 -5.25
N VAL A 162 8.64 -0.37 -4.49
CA VAL A 162 8.68 -0.40 -3.03
C VAL A 162 8.92 -1.83 -2.53
N ARG A 163 8.25 -2.82 -3.13
CA ARG A 163 8.35 -4.23 -2.75
C ARG A 163 8.06 -5.13 -3.94
N GLY A 164 8.91 -6.15 -4.15
CA GLY A 164 8.78 -7.11 -5.23
C GLY A 164 9.66 -6.70 -6.41
N GLN A 165 9.19 -6.95 -7.62
CA GLN A 165 9.87 -6.55 -8.85
C GLN A 165 8.84 -6.23 -9.95
N ILE A 166 9.24 -5.42 -10.91
CA ILE A 166 8.47 -5.13 -12.11
C ILE A 166 9.32 -5.37 -13.34
N LYS A 167 8.67 -5.75 -14.44
CA LYS A 167 9.26 -5.70 -15.77
C LYS A 167 8.67 -4.50 -16.50
N LEU A 168 9.50 -3.50 -16.84
CA LEU A 168 9.12 -2.33 -17.63
C LEU A 168 9.63 -2.53 -19.06
N ALA A 169 8.70 -2.55 -20.01
CA ALA A 169 8.99 -2.56 -21.44
C ALA A 169 8.63 -1.20 -22.05
N SER A 170 9.57 -0.61 -22.79
CA SER A 170 9.39 0.63 -23.53
C SER A 170 9.96 0.48 -24.95
N ALA A 171 9.84 1.53 -25.76
CA ALA A 171 10.44 1.57 -27.09
C ALA A 171 11.98 1.45 -27.05
N ASP A 172 12.61 1.92 -25.97
CA ASP A 172 14.06 1.89 -25.77
C ASP A 172 14.60 0.53 -25.28
N GLY A 173 13.71 -0.39 -24.89
CA GLY A 173 14.07 -1.72 -24.43
C GLY A 173 13.25 -2.19 -23.22
N GLU A 174 13.69 -3.30 -22.63
CA GLU A 174 13.09 -3.87 -21.43
C GLU A 174 14.08 -3.80 -20.26
N VAL A 175 13.57 -3.44 -19.08
CA VAL A 175 14.32 -3.41 -17.84
C VAL A 175 13.50 -4.07 -16.73
N VAL A 176 14.17 -4.81 -15.86
CA VAL A 176 13.59 -5.35 -14.62
C VAL A 176 14.06 -4.47 -13.48
N LEU A 177 13.11 -3.96 -12.70
CA LEU A 177 13.38 -3.17 -11.51
C LEU A 177 12.98 -3.96 -10.27
N HIS A 178 13.86 -3.97 -9.28
CA HIS A 178 13.69 -4.58 -7.98
C HIS A 178 13.36 -3.54 -6.92
N ALA A 179 12.93 -4.01 -5.74
CA ALA A 179 12.65 -3.13 -4.61
C ALA A 179 13.83 -2.19 -4.31
N GLY A 180 13.54 -0.89 -4.21
CA GLY A 180 14.53 0.17 -4.03
C GLY A 180 15.02 0.82 -5.33
N GLU A 181 14.65 0.30 -6.50
CA GLU A 181 15.09 0.82 -7.80
C GLU A 181 14.02 1.68 -8.50
N GLN A 182 14.46 2.51 -9.45
CA GLN A 182 13.64 3.44 -10.24
C GLN A 182 14.13 3.57 -11.69
#